data_AF-A0A6I1LB21-F1
#
_entry.id   AF-A0A6I1LB21-F1
#
_cell.length_a   1.000
_cell.length_b   1.000
_cell.length_c   1.000
_cell.angle_alpha   90.00
_cell.angle_beta   90.00
_cell.angle_gamma   90.00
#
_symmetry.space_group_name_H-M   'P 1'
#
loop_
_entity.id
_entity.type
_entity.pdbx_description
1 polymer ?
#
loop_
_entity_poly.entity_id
_entity_poly.type
_entity_poly.pdbx_seq_one_letter_code
_entity_poly.pdbx_strand_id
1 'polypeptide(L)'
;MVDARDWASRKALPEQRNVRSRLLSAARSFLFNKVLAARVADGSWQNAQVGDLLAFTDSRSFFKATEAECSDPRLAILDLHPTGPQWGEGDSPAEGATFEREQAVAATEPALRDWLAKAGMSQERRILRLPIGGLSWHYPEPDILQLEFVLPAGCFATVLVRELVDLVPVGQTDSPCVF
;
A
#
# COMPACT_ATOMS: atom_id res chain seq x y z
N MET A 1 4.72 14.85 0.82
CA MET A 1 4.14 14.84 -0.55
C MET A 1 4.46 16.08 -1.35
N VAL A 2 4.37 17.28 -0.75
CA VAL A 2 4.72 18.55 -1.41
C VAL A 2 6.08 18.47 -2.10
N ASP A 3 7.09 17.95 -1.39
CA ASP A 3 8.45 17.81 -1.94
C ASP A 3 8.54 16.89 -3.16
N ALA A 4 7.89 15.71 -3.14
CA ALA A 4 7.95 14.77 -4.26
C ALA A 4 7.29 15.34 -5.53
N ARG A 5 6.16 16.05 -5.37
CA ARG A 5 5.50 16.74 -6.49
C ARG A 5 6.32 17.90 -7.04
N ASP A 6 7.01 18.65 -6.18
CA ASP A 6 7.90 19.74 -6.60
C ASP A 6 9.10 19.22 -7.40
N TRP A 7 9.72 18.12 -6.98
CA TRP A 7 10.79 17.48 -7.76
C TRP A 7 10.28 16.91 -9.09
N ALA A 8 9.10 16.30 -9.09
CA ALA A 8 8.47 15.77 -10.28
C ALA A 8 8.11 16.86 -11.30
N SER A 9 7.56 17.99 -10.86
CA SER A 9 7.20 19.11 -11.74
C SER A 9 8.42 19.74 -12.41
N ARG A 10 9.55 19.81 -11.69
CA ARG A 10 10.86 20.26 -12.20
C ARG A 10 11.57 19.20 -13.04
N LYS A 11 11.04 17.97 -13.10
CA LYS A 11 11.65 16.80 -13.75
C LYS A 11 13.09 16.54 -13.28
N ALA A 12 13.39 16.82 -12.01
CA ALA A 12 14.74 16.70 -11.44
C ALA A 12 14.77 15.62 -10.35
N LEU A 13 15.94 15.07 -10.06
CA LEU A 13 16.12 14.11 -8.96
C LEU A 13 17.03 14.73 -7.89
N PRO A 14 16.71 14.57 -6.60
CA PRO A 14 17.63 14.99 -5.54
C PRO A 14 18.99 14.32 -5.68
N GLU A 15 20.06 15.10 -5.56
CA GLU A 15 21.44 14.59 -5.64
C GLU A 15 21.71 13.59 -4.52
N GLN A 16 21.30 13.93 -3.29
CA GLN A 16 21.45 13.05 -2.13
C GLN A 16 20.61 11.77 -2.27
N ARG A 17 21.30 10.62 -2.30
CA ARG A 17 20.71 9.31 -2.59
C ARG A 17 19.62 8.90 -1.57
N ASN A 18 19.81 9.20 -0.29
CA ASN A 18 18.83 8.90 0.77
C ASN A 18 17.54 9.72 0.61
N VAL A 19 17.65 11.02 0.32
CA VAL A 19 16.51 11.90 0.07
C VAL A 19 15.77 11.44 -1.18
N ARG A 20 16.51 11.15 -2.26
CA ARG A 20 15.93 10.62 -3.51
C ARG A 20 15.15 9.33 -3.26
N SER A 21 15.76 8.35 -2.61
CA SER A 21 15.12 7.07 -2.28
C SER A 21 13.82 7.27 -1.49
N ARG A 22 13.85 8.13 -0.46
CA ARG A 22 12.68 8.44 0.37
C ARG A 22 11.56 9.09 -0.44
N LEU A 23 11.87 10.06 -1.30
CA LEU A 23 10.87 10.77 -2.09
C LEU A 23 10.25 9.88 -3.18
N LEU A 24 11.06 9.04 -3.84
CA LEU A 24 10.55 8.05 -4.80
C LEU A 24 9.64 7.04 -4.10
N SER A 25 10.04 6.52 -2.94
CA SER A 25 9.21 5.61 -2.13
C SER A 25 7.88 6.25 -1.70
N ALA A 26 7.92 7.52 -1.29
CA ALA A 26 6.72 8.27 -0.93
C ALA A 26 5.78 8.48 -2.14
N ALA A 27 6.33 8.77 -3.32
CA ALA A 27 5.53 8.91 -4.54
C ALA A 27 4.87 7.58 -4.96
N ARG A 28 5.61 6.46 -4.93
CA ARG A 28 5.04 5.12 -5.22
C ARG A 28 3.96 4.74 -4.22
N SER A 29 4.20 4.98 -2.93
CA SER A 29 3.23 4.73 -1.86
C SER A 29 1.97 5.58 -2.03
N PHE A 30 2.10 6.81 -2.50
CA PHE A 30 0.95 7.67 -2.77
C PHE A 30 0.07 7.14 -3.91
N LEU A 31 0.66 6.74 -5.04
CA LEU A 31 -0.08 6.16 -6.16
C LEU A 31 -0.73 4.83 -5.76
N PHE A 32 0.00 3.97 -5.04
CA PHE A 32 -0.55 2.74 -4.44
C PHE A 32 -1.77 3.05 -3.56
N ASN A 33 -1.66 4.02 -2.64
CA ASN A 33 -2.75 4.38 -1.73
C ASN A 33 -3.98 4.92 -2.48
N LYS A 34 -3.80 5.65 -3.59
CA LYS A 34 -4.92 6.08 -4.44
C LYS A 34 -5.64 4.89 -5.08
N VAL A 35 -4.91 3.90 -5.60
CA VAL A 35 -5.51 2.68 -6.17
C VAL A 35 -6.22 1.87 -5.10
N LEU A 36 -5.58 1.69 -3.94
CA LEU A 36 -6.17 1.01 -2.79
C LEU A 36 -7.46 1.72 -2.34
N ALA A 37 -7.46 3.04 -2.21
CA ALA A 37 -8.66 3.80 -1.84
C ALA A 37 -9.80 3.60 -2.85
N ALA A 38 -9.51 3.56 -4.15
CA ALA A 38 -10.50 3.29 -5.17
C ALA A 38 -11.09 1.87 -5.07
N ARG A 39 -10.26 0.87 -4.78
CA ARG A 39 -10.67 -0.53 -4.55
C ARG A 39 -11.45 -0.71 -3.23
N VAL A 40 -11.13 0.08 -2.22
CA VAL A 40 -11.88 0.07 -0.95
C VAL A 40 -13.26 0.67 -1.15
N ALA A 41 -13.36 1.79 -1.87
CA ALA A 41 -14.61 2.49 -2.12
C ALA A 41 -15.65 1.64 -2.88
N ASP A 42 -15.21 0.74 -3.76
CA ASP A 42 -16.11 -0.16 -4.50
C ASP A 42 -16.16 -1.60 -3.93
N GLY A 43 -15.51 -1.84 -2.79
CA GLY A 43 -15.51 -3.14 -2.11
C GLY A 43 -14.70 -4.25 -2.79
N SER A 44 -13.97 -3.97 -3.87
CA SER A 44 -13.19 -4.96 -4.61
C SER A 44 -11.79 -5.22 -4.04
N TRP A 45 -11.35 -4.46 -3.02
CA TRP A 45 -10.01 -4.58 -2.42
C TRP A 45 -9.68 -5.98 -1.85
N GLN A 46 -10.71 -6.73 -1.45
CA GLN A 46 -10.55 -8.04 -0.81
C GLN A 46 -10.73 -9.23 -1.75
N ASN A 47 -11.23 -9.00 -2.96
CA ASN A 47 -11.57 -10.03 -3.92
C ASN A 47 -10.62 -9.96 -5.12
N ALA A 48 -10.04 -11.09 -5.50
CA ALA A 48 -9.29 -11.18 -6.75
C ALA A 48 -10.26 -11.07 -7.95
N GLN A 49 -9.83 -10.34 -8.98
CA GLN A 49 -10.54 -10.19 -10.24
C GLN A 49 -9.66 -10.69 -11.39
N VAL A 50 -10.28 -11.17 -12.48
CA VAL A 50 -9.52 -11.59 -13.66
C VAL A 50 -8.70 -10.41 -14.19
N GLY A 51 -7.42 -10.65 -14.45
CA GLY A 51 -6.46 -9.61 -14.83
C GLY A 51 -5.76 -8.92 -13.64
N ASP A 52 -6.13 -9.25 -12.39
CA ASP A 52 -5.35 -8.85 -11.22
C ASP A 52 -3.95 -9.44 -11.24
N LEU A 53 -3.04 -8.76 -10.54
CA LEU A 53 -1.77 -9.35 -10.15
C LEU A 53 -1.89 -9.78 -8.69
N LEU A 54 -1.68 -11.07 -8.43
CA LEU A 54 -1.74 -11.66 -7.10
C LEU A 54 -0.34 -11.90 -6.56
N ALA A 55 -0.18 -11.80 -5.24
CA ALA A 55 1.05 -12.11 -4.53
C ALA A 55 0.76 -12.79 -3.19
N PHE A 56 1.71 -13.61 -2.73
CA PHE A 56 1.69 -14.19 -1.39
C PHE A 56 2.21 -13.20 -0.34
N THR A 57 1.82 -13.37 0.93
CA THR A 57 2.08 -12.46 2.07
C THR A 57 3.52 -11.93 2.16
N ASP A 58 4.52 -12.74 1.86
CA ASP A 58 5.95 -12.37 1.94
C ASP A 58 6.69 -12.52 0.59
N SER A 59 5.95 -12.58 -0.52
CA SER A 59 6.52 -12.73 -1.85
C SER A 59 6.73 -11.37 -2.53
N ARG A 60 7.89 -11.19 -3.16
CA ARG A 60 8.11 -10.09 -4.13
C ARG A 60 7.63 -10.44 -5.53
N SER A 61 7.41 -11.72 -5.79
CA SER A 61 6.87 -12.22 -7.06
C SER A 61 5.36 -12.10 -7.07
N PHE A 62 4.83 -11.78 -8.24
CA PHE A 62 3.42 -11.71 -8.52
C PHE A 62 3.10 -12.46 -9.82
N PHE A 63 1.85 -12.86 -9.98
CA PHE A 63 1.36 -13.54 -11.16
C PHE A 63 -0.05 -13.07 -11.50
N LYS A 64 -0.45 -13.25 -12.76
CA LYS A 64 -1.75 -12.79 -13.24
C LYS A 64 -2.86 -13.74 -12.81
N ALA A 65 -3.98 -13.19 -12.36
CA ALA A 65 -5.17 -13.94 -12.02
C ALA A 65 -5.99 -14.27 -13.28
N THR A 66 -6.28 -15.55 -13.48
CA THR A 66 -7.37 -16.01 -14.34
C THR A 66 -8.60 -16.34 -13.48
N GLU A 67 -9.65 -16.88 -14.09
CA GLU A 67 -10.84 -17.33 -13.36
C GLU A 67 -10.50 -18.36 -12.26
N ALA A 68 -9.51 -19.22 -12.50
CA ALA A 68 -9.07 -20.22 -11.54
C ALA A 68 -8.47 -19.57 -10.28
N GLU A 69 -7.55 -18.62 -10.45
CA GLU A 69 -6.91 -17.91 -9.34
C GLU A 69 -7.90 -17.03 -8.56
N CYS A 70 -8.95 -16.51 -9.23
CA CYS A 70 -9.99 -15.73 -8.55
C CYS A 70 -10.79 -16.55 -7.55
N SER A 71 -10.80 -17.88 -7.69
CA SER A 71 -11.49 -18.82 -6.81
C SER A 71 -10.54 -19.56 -5.86
N ASP A 72 -9.27 -19.16 -5.80
CA ASP A 72 -8.26 -19.84 -4.98
C ASP A 72 -8.60 -19.73 -3.48
N PRO A 73 -8.73 -20.85 -2.74
CA PRO A 73 -9.08 -20.82 -1.32
C PRO A 73 -8.05 -20.07 -0.46
N ARG A 74 -6.81 -19.89 -0.93
CA ARG A 74 -5.77 -19.12 -0.24
C ARG A 74 -6.10 -17.62 -0.12
N LEU A 75 -7.01 -17.11 -0.95
CA LEU A 75 -7.53 -15.75 -0.83
C LEU A 75 -8.31 -15.56 0.48
N ALA A 76 -9.08 -16.57 0.89
CA ALA A 76 -9.94 -16.52 2.08
C ALA A 76 -9.14 -16.64 3.38
N ILE A 77 -8.07 -17.45 3.38
CA ILE A 77 -7.18 -17.61 4.54
C ILE A 77 -6.05 -16.57 4.59
N LEU A 78 -6.10 -15.54 3.74
CA LEU A 78 -5.13 -14.44 3.71
C LEU A 78 -3.67 -14.89 3.48
N ASP A 79 -3.46 -15.86 2.59
CA ASP A 79 -2.13 -16.29 2.12
C ASP A 79 -1.82 -15.81 0.70
N LEU A 80 -2.86 -15.66 -0.14
CA LEU A 80 -2.79 -15.07 -1.47
C LEU A 80 -3.56 -13.75 -1.49
N HIS A 81 -3.10 -12.71 -2.19
CA HIS A 81 -3.75 -11.40 -2.15
C HIS A 81 -3.80 -10.69 -3.51
N PRO A 82 -4.89 -9.96 -3.82
CA PRO A 82 -4.82 -8.92 -4.83
C PRO A 82 -3.83 -7.83 -4.42
N THR A 83 -3.20 -7.22 -5.41
CA THR A 83 -2.13 -6.23 -5.20
C THR A 83 -2.47 -4.89 -5.88
N GLY A 84 -1.83 -3.82 -5.43
CA GLY A 84 -1.80 -2.52 -6.09
C GLY A 84 -0.41 -2.18 -6.64
N PRO A 85 -0.31 -1.18 -7.52
CA PRO A 85 0.93 -0.84 -8.19
C PRO A 85 1.85 -0.04 -7.26
N GLN A 86 3.09 -0.49 -7.14
CA GLN A 86 4.19 0.40 -6.82
C GLN A 86 4.77 0.88 -8.16
N TRP A 87 4.29 2.05 -8.60
CA TRP A 87 4.47 2.51 -9.96
C TRP A 87 5.93 2.60 -10.39
N GLY A 88 6.20 2.23 -11.63
CA GLY A 88 7.51 2.28 -12.25
C GLY A 88 7.46 2.74 -13.70
N GLU A 89 8.48 2.36 -14.46
CA GLU A 89 8.58 2.57 -15.89
C GLU A 89 7.62 1.66 -16.65
N GLY A 90 7.10 2.19 -17.76
CA GLY A 90 6.13 1.50 -18.59
C GLY A 90 4.75 1.39 -17.97
N ASP A 91 3.88 0.69 -18.68
CA ASP A 91 2.52 0.44 -18.26
C ASP A 91 2.45 -0.64 -17.17
N SER A 92 1.36 -0.61 -16.39
CA SER A 92 1.10 -1.69 -15.44
C SER A 92 0.95 -3.03 -16.15
N PRO A 93 1.51 -4.14 -15.60
CA PRO A 93 1.32 -5.47 -16.16
C PRO A 93 -0.04 -6.09 -15.82
N ALA A 94 -0.90 -5.40 -15.08
CA ALA A 94 -2.28 -5.82 -14.85
C ALA A 94 -3.10 -5.75 -16.14
N GLU A 95 -4.28 -6.37 -16.15
CA GLU A 95 -5.20 -6.38 -17.30
C GLU A 95 -6.63 -6.01 -16.89
N GLY A 96 -7.47 -5.77 -17.89
CA GLY A 96 -8.90 -5.51 -17.71
C GLY A 96 -9.19 -4.31 -16.80
N ALA A 97 -10.19 -4.45 -15.95
CA ALA A 97 -10.63 -3.38 -15.04
C ALA A 97 -9.52 -2.89 -14.08
N THR A 98 -8.56 -3.76 -13.76
CA THR A 98 -7.45 -3.42 -12.88
C THR A 98 -6.45 -2.52 -13.59
N PHE A 99 -6.10 -2.86 -14.83
CA PHE A 99 -5.28 -2.00 -15.68
C PHE A 99 -5.91 -0.61 -15.85
N GLU A 100 -7.19 -0.58 -16.22
CA GLU A 100 -7.91 0.68 -16.45
C GLU A 100 -7.91 1.57 -15.21
N ARG A 101 -8.15 0.99 -14.03
CA ARG A 101 -8.12 1.71 -12.75
C ARG A 101 -6.74 2.26 -12.42
N GLU A 102 -5.71 1.45 -12.60
CA GLU A 102 -4.33 1.86 -12.33
C GLU A 102 -3.92 3.01 -13.26
N GLN A 103 -4.24 2.91 -14.56
CA GLN A 103 -4.00 3.98 -15.52
C GLN A 103 -4.81 5.24 -15.21
N ALA A 104 -6.08 5.11 -14.79
CA ALA A 104 -6.89 6.25 -14.39
C ALA A 104 -6.28 6.98 -13.19
N VAL A 105 -5.79 6.26 -12.18
CA VAL A 105 -5.08 6.86 -11.04
C VAL A 105 -3.79 7.55 -11.49
N ALA A 106 -2.97 6.90 -12.33
CA ALA A 106 -1.74 7.51 -12.83
C ALA A 106 -2.00 8.75 -13.70
N ALA A 107 -3.10 8.78 -14.45
CA ALA A 107 -3.54 9.94 -15.22
C ALA A 107 -3.91 11.14 -14.34
N THR A 108 -4.28 10.92 -13.06
CA THR A 108 -4.48 12.03 -12.11
C THR A 108 -3.18 12.67 -11.62
N GLU A 109 -2.03 12.00 -11.80
CA GLU A 109 -0.72 12.46 -11.31
C GLU A 109 0.38 12.22 -12.37
N PRO A 110 0.25 12.76 -13.60
CA PRO A 110 1.16 12.46 -14.71
C PRO A 110 2.60 12.87 -14.41
N ALA A 111 2.80 13.97 -13.67
CA ALA A 111 4.13 14.41 -13.26
C ALA A 111 4.83 13.36 -12.38
N LEU A 112 4.13 12.77 -11.39
CA LEU A 112 4.71 11.73 -10.54
C LEU A 112 4.97 10.44 -11.32
N ARG A 113 4.03 10.04 -12.19
CA ARG A 113 4.19 8.88 -13.09
C ARG A 113 5.45 9.01 -13.93
N ASP A 114 5.59 10.11 -14.65
CA ASP A 114 6.72 10.34 -15.56
C ASP A 114 8.04 10.47 -14.80
N TRP A 115 8.00 11.06 -13.60
CA TRP A 115 9.16 11.19 -12.73
C TRP A 115 9.66 9.85 -12.20
N LEU A 116 8.75 8.96 -11.80
CA LEU A 116 9.08 7.60 -11.38
C LEU A 116 9.68 6.77 -12.54
N ALA A 117 9.10 6.89 -13.74
CA ALA A 117 9.65 6.28 -14.95
C ALA A 117 11.05 6.82 -15.27
N LYS A 118 11.24 8.14 -15.24
CA LYS A 118 12.56 8.78 -15.44
C LYS A 118 13.60 8.32 -14.41
N ALA A 119 13.18 8.02 -13.20
CA ALA A 119 14.06 7.49 -12.16
C ALA A 119 14.44 6.01 -12.36
N GLY A 120 13.93 5.33 -13.39
CA GLY A 120 14.20 3.93 -13.69
C GLY A 120 13.62 2.97 -12.66
N MET A 121 12.49 3.34 -12.03
CA MET A 121 11.82 2.45 -11.08
C MET A 121 11.14 1.29 -11.81
N SER A 122 11.31 0.07 -11.35
CA SER A 122 10.57 -1.08 -11.90
C SER A 122 9.11 -1.06 -11.45
N GLN A 123 8.21 -1.64 -12.26
CA GLN A 123 6.87 -1.97 -11.80
C GLN A 123 6.98 -3.07 -10.74
N GLU A 124 6.53 -2.78 -9.53
CA GLU A 124 6.44 -3.76 -8.44
C GLU A 124 5.01 -3.76 -7.89
N ARG A 125 4.71 -4.77 -7.08
CA ARG A 125 3.38 -4.95 -6.51
C ARG A 125 3.44 -4.93 -4.99
N ARG A 126 2.38 -4.43 -4.38
CA ARG A 126 2.16 -4.48 -2.93
C ARG A 126 0.78 -5.03 -2.67
N ILE A 127 0.66 -5.98 -1.75
CA ILE A 127 -0.64 -6.54 -1.34
C ILE A 127 -1.59 -5.43 -0.85
N LEU A 128 -2.87 -5.51 -1.24
CA LEU A 128 -3.89 -4.53 -0.85
C LEU A 128 -4.38 -4.73 0.59
N ARG A 129 -4.11 -5.91 1.16
CA ARG A 129 -4.59 -6.35 2.47
C ARG A 129 -3.42 -6.45 3.44
N LEU A 130 -3.66 -6.16 4.70
CA LEU A 130 -2.71 -6.43 5.78
C LEU A 130 -3.13 -7.72 6.49
N PRO A 131 -2.48 -8.87 6.23
CA PRO A 131 -2.76 -10.08 6.98
C PRO A 131 -2.24 -9.91 8.42
N ILE A 132 -3.15 -10.00 9.39
CA ILE A 132 -2.83 -9.89 10.81
C ILE A 132 -2.83 -11.30 11.39
N GLY A 133 -1.67 -11.76 11.85
CA GLY A 133 -1.53 -13.07 12.49
C GLY A 133 -1.74 -12.98 14.00
N GLY A 134 -2.39 -13.98 14.59
CA GLY A 134 -2.44 -14.15 16.05
C GLY A 134 -3.04 -12.97 16.81
N LEU A 135 -4.00 -12.25 16.23
CA LEU A 135 -4.64 -11.11 16.89
C LEU A 135 -5.37 -11.59 18.17
N SER A 136 -4.92 -11.09 19.31
CA SER A 136 -5.62 -11.23 20.58
C SER A 136 -5.65 -9.89 21.31
N TRP A 137 -6.64 -9.73 22.19
CA TRP A 137 -6.80 -8.53 22.97
C TRP A 137 -7.33 -8.86 24.36
N HIS A 138 -6.96 -8.02 25.33
CA HIS A 138 -7.54 -8.05 26.67
C HIS A 138 -7.50 -6.67 27.31
N TYR A 139 -8.28 -6.52 28.37
CA TYR A 139 -8.37 -5.30 29.17
C TYR A 139 -7.77 -5.59 30.55
N PRO A 140 -6.47 -5.33 30.78
CA PRO A 140 -5.87 -5.50 32.09
C PRO A 140 -6.47 -4.54 33.13
N GLU A 141 -6.96 -3.39 32.67
CA GLU A 141 -7.71 -2.39 33.44
C GLU A 141 -8.85 -1.82 32.58
N PRO A 142 -9.89 -1.18 33.17
CA PRO A 142 -11.06 -0.71 32.43
C PRO A 142 -10.76 0.28 31.28
N ASP A 143 -9.64 0.98 31.33
CA ASP A 143 -9.21 2.02 30.39
C ASP A 143 -7.92 1.65 29.61
N ILE A 144 -7.43 0.42 29.78
CA ILE A 144 -6.24 -0.07 29.07
C ILE A 144 -6.67 -1.18 28.10
N LEU A 145 -6.41 -0.99 26.82
CA LEU A 145 -6.53 -2.03 25.79
C LEU A 145 -5.14 -2.54 25.44
N GLN A 146 -4.87 -3.82 25.71
CA GLN A 146 -3.65 -4.49 25.27
C GLN A 146 -3.95 -5.32 24.02
N LEU A 147 -3.12 -5.14 22.98
CA LEU A 147 -3.20 -5.87 21.71
C LEU A 147 -1.93 -6.69 21.50
N GLU A 148 -2.10 -7.94 21.07
CA GLU A 148 -1.00 -8.79 20.62
C GLU A 148 -1.33 -9.28 19.20
N PHE A 149 -0.37 -9.13 18.28
CA PHE A 149 -0.52 -9.53 16.89
C PHE A 149 0.84 -9.59 16.18
N VAL A 150 0.86 -10.27 15.04
CA VAL A 150 2.01 -10.37 14.13
C VAL A 150 1.67 -9.70 12.81
N LEU A 151 2.58 -8.86 12.32
CA LEU A 151 2.48 -8.22 11.01
C LEU A 151 3.65 -8.64 10.11
N PRO A 152 3.44 -8.71 8.78
CA PRO A 152 4.53 -8.89 7.82
C PRO A 152 5.56 -7.77 7.89
N ALA A 153 6.78 -8.05 7.42
CA ALA A 153 7.84 -7.05 7.36
C ALA A 153 7.43 -5.83 6.51
N GLY A 154 7.76 -4.62 6.98
CA GLY A 154 7.42 -3.37 6.29
C GLY A 154 5.98 -2.88 6.51
N CYS A 155 5.22 -3.53 7.38
CA CYS A 155 3.91 -3.06 7.86
C CYS A 155 4.05 -2.34 9.20
N PHE A 156 3.16 -1.40 9.49
CA PHE A 156 3.20 -0.57 10.70
C PHE A 156 2.00 -0.87 11.59
N ALA A 157 2.23 -1.11 12.89
CA ALA A 157 1.19 -1.32 13.89
C ALA A 157 0.20 -0.15 13.95
N THR A 158 0.65 1.07 13.66
CA THR A 158 -0.20 2.27 13.61
C THR A 158 -1.33 2.17 12.60
N VAL A 159 -1.17 1.39 11.53
CA VAL A 159 -2.25 1.16 10.55
C VAL A 159 -3.36 0.34 11.19
N LEU A 160 -3.04 -0.71 11.95
CA LEU A 160 -4.05 -1.49 12.66
C LEU A 160 -4.73 -0.67 13.75
N VAL A 161 -3.96 0.01 14.60
CA VAL A 161 -4.51 0.80 15.71
C VAL A 161 -5.46 1.88 15.20
N ARG A 162 -5.13 2.53 14.07
CA ARG A 162 -6.00 3.54 13.45
C ARG A 162 -7.38 3.00 13.06
N GLU A 163 -7.50 1.71 12.75
CA GLU A 163 -8.80 1.09 12.42
C GLU A 163 -9.59 0.67 13.67
N LEU A 164 -8.99 0.73 14.86
CA LEU A 164 -9.62 0.35 16.13
C LEU A 164 -10.07 1.55 16.97
N VAL A 165 -9.42 2.70 16.80
CA VAL A 165 -9.69 3.89 17.64
C VAL A 165 -9.74 5.16 16.82
N ASP A 166 -10.60 6.09 17.26
CA ASP A 166 -10.54 7.47 16.82
C ASP A 166 -9.46 8.22 17.62
N LEU A 167 -8.42 8.67 16.92
CA LEU A 167 -7.39 9.50 17.53
C LEU A 167 -7.92 10.92 17.70
N VAL A 168 -8.06 11.35 18.95
CA VAL A 168 -8.39 12.73 19.28
C VAL A 168 -7.10 13.55 19.29
N PRO A 169 -7.06 14.76 18.72
CA PRO A 169 -5.89 15.62 18.81
C PRO A 169 -5.55 15.88 20.28
N VAL A 170 -4.39 15.42 20.71
CA VAL A 170 -3.85 15.79 22.01
C VAL A 170 -3.09 17.11 21.80
N GLY A 171 -3.28 18.09 22.69
CA GLY A 171 -2.39 19.24 22.79
C GLY A 171 -0.94 18.81 23.08
N GLN A 172 -0.02 19.74 23.35
CA GLN A 172 1.31 19.36 23.83
C GLN A 172 1.15 18.52 25.12
N THR A 173 1.53 17.25 25.06
CA THR A 173 1.57 16.36 26.22
C THR A 173 2.87 16.58 26.98
N ASP A 174 2.77 17.00 28.25
CA ASP A 174 3.91 17.22 29.15
C ASP A 174 4.58 15.93 29.65
N SER A 175 4.10 14.76 29.22
CA SER A 175 4.63 13.46 29.64
C SER A 175 5.18 12.71 28.44
N PRO A 176 6.50 12.45 28.36
CA PRO A 176 7.04 11.58 27.34
C PRO A 176 6.53 10.15 27.57
N CYS A 177 6.16 9.46 26.50
CA CYS A 177 5.97 8.01 26.54
C CYS A 177 7.30 7.38 26.97
N VAL A 178 7.31 6.77 28.16
CA VAL A 178 8.43 5.97 28.62
C VAL A 178 8.30 4.60 27.93
N PHE A 179 9.21 4.31 27.00
CA PHE A 179 9.33 2.99 26.37
C PHE A 179 10.23 2.08 27.19
#